data_AF-A0A9D6GEW1-F1
#
_entry.id   AF-A0A9D6GEW1-F1
#
_cell.length_a   1.000
_cell.length_b   1.000
_cell.length_c   1.000
_cell.angle_alpha   90.00
_cell.angle_beta   90.00
_cell.angle_gamma   90.00
#
_symmetry.space_group_name_H-M   'P 1'
#
loop_
_entity.id
_entity.type
_entity.pdbx_description
1 polymer ?
#
loop_
_entity_poly.entity_id
_entity_poly.type
_entity_poly.pdbx_seq_one_letter_code
_entity_poly.pdbx_strand_id
1 'polypeptide(L)'
;MRRLSQSEFESVLSNSGLKPRLKTELKFFKSAAHVSGAWEEYELLAITDRTGDKGVLLLEPDNELFLVQYEISRRIIDYKTGRARAIICDFCYTWQPGSNAASIVFMDAKTKHKVGFLCCGDLECSRHVRTLSKAALVSRAQLRENISNEDRVSRLKRRLQTKIDQLGLSPVAV
;
A
#
# COMPACT_ATOMS: atom_id res chain seq x y z
N MET A 1 3.75 -8.97 8.53
CA MET A 1 3.46 -9.81 7.36
C MET A 1 4.37 -11.02 7.38
N ARG A 2 3.86 -12.20 7.01
CA ARG A 2 4.65 -13.42 6.86
C ARG A 2 5.66 -13.23 5.75
N ARG A 3 6.87 -13.75 5.95
CA ARG A 3 7.89 -13.76 4.90
C ARG A 3 7.48 -14.74 3.81
N LEU A 4 7.48 -14.29 2.56
CA LEU A 4 7.31 -15.17 1.40
C LEU A 4 8.68 -15.49 0.78
N SER A 5 8.96 -16.76 0.56
CA SER A 5 10.01 -17.22 -0.34
C SER A 5 9.70 -16.80 -1.78
N GLN A 6 10.71 -16.84 -2.65
CA GLN A 6 10.51 -16.54 -4.07
C GLN A 6 9.49 -17.49 -4.71
N SER A 7 9.57 -18.79 -4.42
CA SER A 7 8.64 -19.79 -4.95
C SER A 7 7.20 -19.58 -4.47
N GLU A 8 7.01 -19.24 -3.18
CA GLU A 8 5.68 -18.92 -2.64
C GLU A 8 5.12 -17.66 -3.31
N PHE A 9 5.92 -16.62 -3.45
CA PHE A 9 5.49 -15.40 -4.14
C PHE A 9 5.12 -15.67 -5.61
N GLU A 10 5.91 -16.47 -6.31
CA GLU A 10 5.59 -16.88 -7.69
C GLU A 10 4.32 -17.74 -7.79
N SER A 11 4.07 -18.62 -6.80
CA SER A 11 2.83 -19.39 -6.69
C SER A 11 1.62 -18.47 -6.51
N VAL A 12 1.70 -17.53 -5.56
CA VAL A 12 0.68 -16.49 -5.31
C VAL A 12 0.39 -15.69 -6.58
N LEU A 13 1.44 -15.22 -7.28
CA LEU A 13 1.27 -14.52 -8.56
C LEU A 13 0.64 -15.41 -9.63
N SER A 14 1.03 -16.68 -9.73
CA SER A 14 0.53 -17.60 -10.74
C SER A 14 -0.96 -17.89 -10.55
N ASN A 15 -1.39 -18.09 -9.30
CA ASN A 15 -2.77 -18.37 -8.92
C ASN A 15 -3.67 -17.12 -8.90
N SER A 16 -3.08 -15.92 -8.94
CA SER A 16 -3.85 -14.68 -9.02
C SER A 16 -4.50 -14.45 -10.39
N GLY A 17 -5.61 -13.70 -10.41
CA GLY A 17 -6.27 -13.22 -11.64
C GLY A 17 -5.54 -12.08 -12.37
N LEU A 18 -4.26 -11.83 -12.08
CA LEU A 18 -3.49 -10.74 -12.68
C LEU A 18 -3.22 -10.96 -14.17
N LYS A 19 -3.01 -9.86 -14.91
CA LYS A 19 -2.62 -9.93 -16.33
C LYS A 19 -1.22 -10.57 -16.48
N PRO A 20 -1.00 -11.45 -17.47
CA PRO A 20 0.29 -12.14 -17.65
C PRO A 20 1.49 -11.20 -17.73
N ARG A 21 1.36 -10.07 -18.45
CA ARG A 21 2.41 -9.06 -18.56
C ARG A 21 2.86 -8.51 -17.20
N LEU A 22 1.91 -8.19 -16.32
CA LEU A 22 2.22 -7.67 -15.00
C LEU A 22 2.90 -8.74 -14.14
N LYS A 23 2.45 -10.00 -14.20
CA LYS A 23 3.11 -11.12 -13.52
C LYS A 23 4.59 -11.21 -13.92
N THR A 24 4.88 -11.11 -15.21
CA THR A 24 6.25 -11.12 -15.74
C THR A 24 7.05 -9.94 -15.20
N GLU A 25 6.55 -8.71 -15.30
CA GLU A 25 7.26 -7.51 -14.82
C GLU A 25 7.56 -7.60 -13.30
N LEU A 26 6.63 -8.08 -12.48
CA LEU A 26 6.83 -8.22 -11.04
C LEU A 26 7.89 -9.27 -10.67
N LYS A 27 8.02 -10.36 -11.44
CA LYS A 27 9.06 -11.37 -11.23
C LYS A 27 10.48 -10.81 -11.43
N PHE A 28 10.64 -9.86 -12.35
CA PHE A 28 11.97 -9.37 -12.77
C PHE A 28 12.48 -8.16 -12.01
N PHE A 29 11.62 -7.21 -11.60
CA PHE A 29 12.09 -5.90 -11.12
C PHE A 29 12.10 -5.75 -9.60
N LYS A 30 11.18 -6.40 -8.90
CA LYS A 30 11.11 -6.44 -7.43
C LYS A 30 10.46 -7.75 -7.00
N SER A 31 11.16 -8.86 -7.08
CA SER A 31 10.71 -10.06 -6.37
C SER A 31 10.65 -9.76 -4.86
N ALA A 32 9.76 -10.44 -4.13
CA ALA A 32 9.70 -10.41 -2.67
C ALA A 32 11.10 -10.52 -2.00
N ALA A 33 12.02 -11.25 -2.63
CA ALA A 33 13.39 -11.42 -2.16
C ALA A 33 14.19 -10.10 -1.98
N HIS A 34 13.81 -9.00 -2.65
CA HIS A 34 14.49 -7.70 -2.53
C HIS A 34 14.00 -6.85 -1.33
N VAL A 35 12.98 -7.30 -0.59
CA VAL A 35 12.56 -6.64 0.65
C VAL A 35 13.55 -7.03 1.75
N SER A 36 14.60 -6.23 1.90
CA SER A 36 15.63 -6.43 2.92
C SER A 36 15.09 -6.07 4.32
N GLY A 37 14.82 -7.08 5.14
CA GLY A 37 14.62 -6.94 6.59
C GLY A 37 13.17 -6.65 7.04
N ALA A 38 12.79 -7.36 8.11
CA ALA A 38 11.59 -7.23 8.94
C ALA A 38 10.22 -7.22 8.23
N TRP A 39 9.94 -8.24 7.40
CA TRP A 39 8.58 -8.51 6.87
C TRP A 39 7.50 -8.50 7.96
N GLU A 40 7.87 -8.93 9.17
CA GLU A 40 7.01 -8.95 10.36
C GLU A 40 6.49 -7.55 10.73
N GLU A 41 7.22 -6.49 10.39
CA GLU A 41 6.85 -5.09 10.65
C GLU A 41 5.97 -4.47 9.55
N TYR A 42 5.60 -5.23 8.52
CA TYR A 42 4.74 -4.74 7.44
C TYR A 42 3.32 -5.27 7.57
N GLU A 43 2.32 -4.39 7.47
CA GLU A 43 0.91 -4.75 7.25
C GLU A 43 0.51 -4.55 5.78
N LEU A 44 1.22 -3.67 5.10
CA LEU A 44 1.06 -3.32 3.69
C LEU A 44 2.44 -3.21 3.06
N LEU A 45 2.63 -3.88 1.94
CA LEU A 45 3.88 -3.90 1.18
C LEU A 45 3.60 -3.76 -0.31
N ALA A 46 4.19 -2.75 -0.94
CA ALA A 46 4.03 -2.49 -2.37
C ALA A 46 5.15 -3.17 -3.18
N ILE A 47 4.75 -4.00 -4.13
CA ILE A 47 5.65 -4.60 -5.12
C ILE A 47 5.35 -3.95 -6.46
N THR A 48 6.30 -3.16 -6.94
CA THR A 48 6.11 -2.27 -8.09
C THR A 48 6.66 -2.87 -9.37
N ASP A 49 6.08 -2.48 -10.50
CA ASP A 49 6.69 -2.65 -11.81
C ASP A 49 7.94 -1.76 -11.96
N ARG A 50 8.51 -1.76 -13.17
CA ARG A 50 9.68 -0.93 -13.52
C ARG A 50 9.41 0.58 -13.43
N THR A 51 8.17 1.00 -13.65
CA THR A 51 7.80 2.43 -13.63
C THR A 51 7.64 2.94 -12.20
N GLY A 52 7.28 2.08 -11.25
CA GLY A 52 6.95 2.46 -9.89
C GLY A 52 5.52 2.98 -9.73
N ASP A 53 4.75 3.06 -10.82
CA ASP A 53 3.38 3.61 -10.85
C ASP A 53 2.31 2.53 -10.85
N LYS A 54 2.69 1.27 -11.05
CA LYS A 54 1.77 0.13 -11.03
C LYS A 54 2.42 -1.02 -10.29
N GLY A 55 1.59 -1.95 -9.83
CA GLY A 55 2.11 -3.12 -9.14
C GLY A 55 1.04 -3.90 -8.44
N VAL A 56 1.48 -4.68 -7.45
CA VAL A 56 0.61 -5.36 -6.51
C VAL A 56 0.89 -4.89 -5.10
N LEU A 57 -0.18 -4.75 -4.34
CA LEU A 57 -0.13 -4.47 -2.92
C LEU A 57 -0.37 -5.80 -2.21
N LEU A 58 0.61 -6.22 -1.43
CA LEU A 58 0.43 -7.28 -0.45
C LEU A 58 -0.13 -6.64 0.81
N LEU A 59 -1.22 -7.20 1.32
CA LEU A 59 -1.90 -6.74 2.51
C LEU A 59 -2.03 -7.92 3.47
N GLU A 60 -1.57 -7.75 4.69
CA GLU A 60 -1.74 -8.74 5.74
C GLU A 60 -1.97 -7.97 7.06
N PRO A 61 -3.18 -7.42 7.26
CA PRO A 61 -3.51 -6.70 8.49
C PRO A 61 -3.43 -7.63 9.71
N ASP A 62 -3.79 -8.90 9.55
CA ASP A 62 -3.69 -9.93 10.58
C ASP A 62 -3.00 -11.19 10.05
N ASN A 63 -3.65 -12.35 10.04
CA ASN A 63 -3.02 -13.63 9.65
C ASN A 63 -3.50 -14.15 8.28
N GLU A 64 -4.07 -13.27 7.46
CA GLU A 64 -4.53 -13.59 6.11
C GLU A 64 -3.84 -12.67 5.11
N LEU A 65 -3.24 -13.28 4.08
CA LEU A 65 -2.58 -12.56 3.01
C LEU A 65 -3.58 -12.24 1.91
N PHE A 66 -3.62 -10.98 1.51
CA PHE A 66 -4.39 -10.51 0.37
C PHE A 66 -3.46 -9.89 -0.67
N LEU A 67 -3.87 -9.99 -1.94
CA LEU A 67 -3.16 -9.41 -3.06
C LEU A 67 -4.13 -8.59 -3.89
N VAL A 68 -3.74 -7.36 -4.23
CA VAL A 68 -4.52 -6.52 -5.13
C VAL A 68 -3.63 -5.73 -6.08
N GLN A 69 -4.00 -5.69 -7.36
CA GLN A 69 -3.34 -4.84 -8.34
C GLN A 69 -3.69 -3.37 -8.10
N TYR A 70 -2.70 -2.49 -8.22
CA TYR A 70 -2.91 -1.06 -8.13
C TYR A 70 -2.28 -0.28 -9.28
N GLU A 71 -2.81 0.93 -9.49
CA GLU A 71 -2.15 2.01 -10.21
C GLU A 71 -2.09 3.23 -9.28
N ILE A 72 -0.93 3.90 -9.18
CA ILE A 72 -0.72 5.08 -8.35
C ILE A 72 -0.40 6.29 -9.22
N SER A 73 -0.98 7.44 -8.87
CA SER A 73 -0.66 8.74 -9.42
C SER A 73 -0.12 9.63 -8.30
N ARG A 74 1.14 10.05 -8.40
CA ARG A 74 1.77 11.01 -7.47
C ARG A 74 1.47 12.46 -7.82
N ARG A 75 0.53 12.69 -8.74
CA ARG A 75 0.11 14.02 -9.17
C ARG A 75 -1.22 14.38 -8.52
N ILE A 76 -1.15 14.81 -7.26
CA ILE A 76 -2.28 15.44 -6.56
C ILE A 76 -2.12 16.96 -6.65
N ILE A 77 -2.77 17.56 -7.65
CA ILE A 77 -2.74 19.00 -7.88
C ILE A 77 -4.13 19.62 -7.68
N ASP A 78 -4.16 20.82 -7.12
CA ASP A 78 -5.36 21.65 -7.09
C ASP A 78 -5.63 22.22 -8.49
N TYR A 79 -6.86 22.03 -9.00
CA TYR A 79 -7.19 22.39 -10.39
C TYR A 79 -7.25 23.90 -10.62
N LYS A 80 -7.49 24.71 -9.58
CA LYS A 80 -7.59 26.18 -9.70
C LYS A 80 -6.21 26.82 -9.66
N THR A 81 -5.33 26.31 -8.82
CA THR A 81 -4.03 26.92 -8.52
C THR A 81 -2.85 26.19 -9.16
N GLY A 82 -3.05 24.95 -9.63
CA GLY A 82 -2.00 24.07 -10.14
C GLY A 82 -1.02 23.56 -9.08
N ARG A 83 -1.22 23.94 -7.81
CA ARG A 83 -0.30 23.62 -6.72
C ARG A 83 -0.49 22.20 -6.22
N ALA A 84 0.60 21.56 -5.79
CA ALA A 84 0.54 20.27 -5.13
C ALA A 84 -0.22 20.37 -3.81
N ARG A 85 -1.17 19.46 -3.59
CA ARG A 85 -2.07 19.50 -2.43
C ARG A 85 -1.66 18.44 -1.40
N ALA A 86 -1.58 18.85 -0.14
CA ALA A 86 -1.37 17.94 0.98
C ALA A 86 -2.63 17.09 1.25
N ILE A 87 -2.42 15.86 1.71
CA ILE A 87 -3.50 14.91 2.00
C ILE A 87 -3.29 14.27 3.37
N ILE A 88 -4.32 13.64 3.89
CA ILE A 88 -4.19 12.65 4.97
C ILE A 88 -4.38 11.29 4.32
N CYS A 89 -3.42 10.38 4.49
CA CYS A 89 -3.45 9.06 3.89
C CYS A 89 -4.66 8.24 4.41
N ASP A 90 -5.41 7.63 3.50
CA ASP A 90 -6.57 6.80 3.83
C ASP A 90 -6.17 5.49 4.53
N PHE A 91 -4.92 5.02 4.37
CA PHE A 91 -4.41 3.80 5.04
C PHE A 91 -3.84 4.08 6.43
N CYS A 92 -2.73 4.83 6.52
CA CYS A 92 -1.99 5.01 7.78
C CYS A 92 -2.35 6.29 8.54
N TYR A 93 -3.26 7.12 8.02
CA TYR A 93 -3.62 8.42 8.60
C TYR A 93 -2.44 9.40 8.76
N THR A 94 -1.35 9.16 8.02
CA THR A 94 -0.21 10.07 7.98
C THR A 94 -0.53 11.24 7.06
N TRP A 95 -0.34 12.46 7.56
CA TRP A 95 -0.37 13.66 6.74
C TRP A 95 0.81 13.66 5.78
N GLN A 96 0.54 13.88 4.50
CA GLN A 96 1.55 13.92 3.45
C GLN A 96 1.57 15.30 2.82
N PRO A 97 2.76 15.94 2.71
CA PRO A 97 2.88 17.16 1.92
C PRO A 97 2.60 16.84 0.44
N GLY A 98 2.29 17.87 -0.34
CA GLY A 98 1.98 17.69 -1.77
C GLY A 98 3.08 16.99 -2.57
N SER A 99 4.35 17.03 -2.11
CA SER A 99 5.48 16.33 -2.74
C SER A 99 5.47 14.81 -2.56
N ASN A 100 4.75 14.27 -1.58
CA ASN A 100 4.60 12.84 -1.33
C ASN A 100 3.12 12.40 -1.25
N ALA A 101 2.20 13.26 -1.68
CA ALA A 101 0.79 12.95 -1.77
C ALA A 101 0.50 12.18 -3.06
N ALA A 102 -0.29 11.12 -2.97
CA ALA A 102 -0.67 10.32 -4.12
C ALA A 102 -2.14 9.88 -4.06
N SER A 103 -2.66 9.44 -5.20
CA SER A 103 -3.92 8.72 -5.33
C SER A 103 -3.62 7.33 -5.87
N ILE A 104 -4.14 6.31 -5.19
CA ILE A 104 -4.02 4.92 -5.60
C ILE A 104 -5.39 4.42 -6.04
N VAL A 105 -5.42 3.67 -7.13
CA VAL A 105 -6.64 3.12 -7.71
C VAL A 105 -6.52 1.61 -7.78
N PHE A 106 -7.58 0.94 -7.35
CA PHE A 106 -7.76 -0.50 -7.41
C PHE A 106 -8.97 -0.83 -8.28
N MET A 107 -9.04 -2.07 -8.76
CA MET A 107 -10.25 -2.62 -9.36
C MET A 107 -10.99 -3.44 -8.31
N ASP A 108 -12.26 -3.12 -8.06
CA ASP A 108 -13.14 -3.89 -7.20
C ASP A 108 -13.30 -5.32 -7.76
N ALA A 109 -13.14 -6.33 -6.89
CA ALA A 109 -13.16 -7.72 -7.30
C ALA A 109 -14.54 -8.18 -7.78
N LYS A 110 -15.63 -7.61 -7.22
CA LYS A 110 -17.02 -7.97 -7.49
C LYS A 110 -17.60 -7.13 -8.62
N THR A 111 -17.51 -5.80 -8.52
CA THR A 111 -18.17 -4.87 -9.44
C THR A 111 -17.32 -4.51 -10.66
N LYS A 112 -16.00 -4.76 -10.60
CA LYS A 112 -15.01 -4.35 -11.60
C LYS A 112 -14.88 -2.82 -11.78
N HIS A 113 -15.54 -2.03 -10.93
CA HIS A 113 -15.37 -0.59 -10.90
C HIS A 113 -14.00 -0.20 -10.33
N LYS A 114 -13.51 0.97 -10.73
CA LYS A 114 -12.29 1.56 -10.17
C LYS A 114 -12.62 2.26 -8.86
N VAL A 115 -11.90 1.92 -7.80
CA VAL A 115 -12.03 2.55 -6.48
C VAL A 115 -10.71 3.25 -6.15
N GLY A 116 -10.78 4.54 -5.82
CA GLY A 116 -9.61 5.39 -5.55
C GLY A 116 -9.50 5.80 -4.08
N PHE A 117 -8.27 5.92 -3.60
CA PHE A 117 -7.93 6.38 -2.25
C PHE A 117 -6.75 7.35 -2.27
N LEU A 118 -6.72 8.28 -1.34
CA LEU A 118 -5.56 9.14 -1.10
C LEU A 118 -4.54 8.38 -0.25
N CYS A 119 -3.27 8.42 -0.64
CA CYS A 119 -2.24 7.63 0.01
C CYS A 119 -0.87 8.31 0.03
N CYS A 120 0.08 7.68 0.72
CA CYS A 120 1.48 8.06 0.71
C CYS A 120 2.08 7.66 -0.64
N GLY A 121 2.81 8.56 -1.30
CA GLY A 121 3.41 8.31 -2.62
C GLY A 121 4.50 7.24 -2.61
N ASP A 122 5.09 6.99 -1.45
CA ASP A 122 6.06 5.91 -1.19
C ASP A 122 5.41 4.57 -0.83
N LEU A 123 4.12 4.55 -0.49
CA LEU A 123 3.40 3.38 0.04
C LEU A 123 4.05 2.74 1.29
N GLU A 124 4.88 3.46 2.03
CA GLU A 124 5.60 2.98 3.23
C GLU A 124 4.75 3.11 4.52
N CYS A 125 3.44 2.84 4.40
CA CYS A 125 2.45 3.07 5.45
C CYS A 125 2.81 2.37 6.78
N SER A 126 3.31 1.13 6.70
CA SER A 126 3.73 0.32 7.85
C SER A 126 4.91 0.94 8.61
N ARG A 127 5.86 1.57 7.89
CA ARG A 127 6.95 2.33 8.51
C ARG A 127 6.48 3.64 9.10
N HIS A 128 5.51 4.28 8.46
CA HIS A 128 5.01 5.59 8.89
C HIS A 128 4.31 5.51 10.24
N VAL A 129 3.48 4.48 10.47
CA VAL A 129 2.78 4.29 11.75
C VAL A 129 3.73 4.00 12.91
N ARG A 130 4.92 3.48 12.62
CA ARG A 130 6.01 3.20 13.58
C ARG A 130 6.97 4.37 13.77
N THR A 131 6.72 5.52 13.12
CA THR A 131 7.62 6.69 13.19
C THR A 131 9.03 6.41 12.60
N LEU A 132 9.14 5.44 11.69
CA LEU A 132 10.41 5.03 11.06
C LEU A 132 10.70 5.75 9.73
N SER A 133 9.93 6.81 9.41
CA SER A 133 10.07 7.61 8.20
C SER A 133 10.07 9.09 8.50
N LYS A 134 10.71 9.89 7.63
CA LYS A 134 10.67 11.36 7.71
C LYS A 134 9.24 11.89 7.59
N ALA A 135 8.42 11.29 6.72
CA ALA A 135 7.02 11.67 6.55
C ALA A 135 6.21 11.50 7.85
N ALA A 136 6.48 10.44 8.62
CA ALA A 136 5.83 10.23 9.91
C ALA A 136 6.11 11.37 10.89
N LEU A 137 7.39 11.78 11.01
CA LEU A 137 7.81 12.86 11.91
C LEU A 137 7.12 14.18 11.56
N VAL A 138 7.08 14.54 10.26
CA VAL A 138 6.38 15.75 9.78
C VAL A 138 4.89 15.67 10.09
N SER A 139 4.27 14.51 9.84
CA SER A 139 2.85 14.31 10.14
C SER A 139 2.52 14.48 11.62
N ARG A 140 3.42 14.11 12.55
CA ARG A 140 3.17 14.31 13.99
C ARG A 140 3.07 15.78 14.35
N ALA A 141 3.98 16.60 13.79
CA ALA A 141 3.98 18.04 14.00
C ALA A 141 2.70 18.69 13.44
N GLN A 142 2.23 18.22 12.28
CA GLN A 142 1.03 18.78 11.62
C GLN A 142 -0.28 18.34 12.28
N LEU A 143 -0.44 17.06 12.58
CA LEU A 143 -1.70 16.51 13.11
C LEU A 143 -1.81 16.58 14.64
N ARG A 144 -0.71 16.79 15.36
CA ARG A 144 -0.66 16.78 16.84
C ARG A 144 -1.31 15.54 17.45
N GLU A 145 -1.12 14.39 16.82
CA GLU A 145 -1.70 13.14 17.26
C GLU A 145 -0.90 12.54 18.44
N ASN A 146 -1.58 12.32 19.56
CA ASN A 146 -1.01 11.86 20.83
C ASN A 146 -1.27 10.37 21.14
N ILE A 147 -1.47 9.53 20.12
CA ILE A 147 -1.61 8.06 20.32
C ILE A 147 -0.26 7.36 20.14
N SER A 148 -0.13 6.16 20.72
CA SER A 148 1.07 5.32 20.65
C SER A 148 1.35 4.78 19.23
N ASN A 149 2.54 4.21 19.00
CA ASN A 149 2.83 3.56 17.72
C ASN A 149 1.96 2.30 17.55
N GLU A 150 1.74 1.56 18.63
CA GLU A 150 0.91 0.36 18.70
C GLU A 150 -0.54 0.66 18.29
N ASP A 151 -1.09 1.77 18.77
CA ASP A 151 -2.44 2.24 18.39
C ASP A 151 -2.51 2.66 16.92
N ARG A 152 -1.43 3.26 16.38
CA ARG A 152 -1.36 3.61 14.95
C ARG A 152 -1.31 2.37 14.07
N VAL A 153 -0.53 1.36 14.47
CA VAL A 153 -0.48 0.06 13.80
C VAL A 153 -1.85 -0.60 13.84
N SER A 154 -2.50 -0.65 15.00
CA SER A 154 -3.86 -1.18 15.15
C SER A 154 -4.88 -0.45 14.26
N ARG A 155 -4.76 0.88 14.16
CA ARG A 155 -5.59 1.67 13.23
C ARG A 155 -5.29 1.36 11.77
N LEU A 156 -4.03 1.17 11.39
CA LEU A 156 -3.66 0.78 10.03
C LEU A 156 -4.30 -0.56 9.70
N LYS A 157 -4.14 -1.59 10.54
CA LYS A 157 -4.75 -2.91 10.35
C LYS A 157 -6.26 -2.82 10.13
N ARG A 158 -6.98 -2.12 11.01
CA ARG A 158 -8.42 -1.90 10.87
C ARG A 158 -8.80 -1.20 9.56
N ARG A 159 -8.04 -0.18 9.16
CA ARG A 159 -8.29 0.55 7.90
C ARG A 159 -8.04 -0.32 6.68
N LEU A 160 -6.99 -1.13 6.71
CA LEU A 160 -6.69 -2.11 5.67
C LEU A 160 -7.82 -3.13 5.55
N GLN A 161 -8.31 -3.67 6.67
CA GLN A 161 -9.46 -4.58 6.67
C GLN A 161 -10.69 -3.94 6.03
N THR A 162 -11.02 -2.69 6.41
CA THR A 162 -12.12 -1.96 5.77
C THR A 162 -11.93 -1.82 4.25
N LYS A 163 -10.69 -1.66 3.77
CA LYS A 163 -10.42 -1.55 2.32
C LYS A 163 -10.48 -2.90 1.62
N ILE A 164 -10.02 -3.96 2.27
CA ILE A 164 -10.16 -5.35 1.82
C ILE A 164 -11.63 -5.68 1.62
N ASP A 165 -12.46 -5.38 2.62
CA ASP A 165 -13.91 -5.62 2.57
C ASP A 165 -14.57 -4.77 1.47
N GLN A 166 -14.21 -3.49 1.38
CA GLN A 166 -14.72 -2.56 0.36
C GLN A 166 -14.38 -3.02 -1.07
N LEU A 167 -13.18 -3.58 -1.28
CA LEU A 167 -12.73 -4.08 -2.58
C LEU A 167 -13.21 -5.51 -2.87
N GLY A 168 -13.82 -6.18 -1.88
CA GLY A 168 -14.29 -7.56 -1.99
C GLY A 168 -13.17 -8.55 -2.24
N LEU A 169 -11.97 -8.31 -1.67
CA LEU A 169 -10.81 -9.19 -1.87
C LEU A 169 -11.00 -10.50 -1.10
N SER A 170 -10.50 -11.59 -1.69
CA SER A 170 -10.39 -12.88 -1.01
C SER A 170 -8.94 -13.12 -0.56
N PRO A 171 -8.72 -13.86 0.54
CA PRO A 171 -7.38 -14.29 0.92
C PRO A 171 -6.73 -15.12 -0.18
N VAL A 172 -5.42 -14.99 -0.32
CA VAL A 172 -4.61 -15.79 -1.24
C VAL A 172 -4.00 -16.95 -0.48
N ALA A 173 -4.16 -18.16 -1.03
CA ALA A 173 -3.45 -19.34 -0.53
C ALA A 173 -1.96 -19.20 -0.83
N VAL A 174 -1.14 -19.39 0.20
CA VAL A 174 0.33 -19.42 0.14
C VAL A 174 0.76 -20.87 0.13
#